data_AF-A0A174Q7V0-F1
#
_entry.id   AF-A0A174Q7V0-F1
#
_cell.length_a   1.000
_cell.length_b   1.000
_cell.length_c   1.000
_cell.angle_alpha   90.00
_cell.angle_beta   90.00
_cell.angle_gamma   90.00
#
_symmetry.space_group_name_H-M   'P 1'
#
loop_
_entity.id
_entity.type
_entity.pdbx_description
1 polymer ?
#
loop_
_entity_poly.entity_id
_entity_poly.type
_entity_poly.pdbx_seq_one_letter_code
_entity_poly.pdbx_strand_id
1 'polypeptide(L)'
;MRLLDVFYNEMEKNKDRISFVKSYQEIEDNMKNGKMSALLTLEEGGVCMGNIRLLRDFYRLGVRMMTLTWNFPNELGFPAKVTEGNLKGTLFDGDEYGLTETGIAFVKEMERLGIIIDVSHLNDAGIRDVLEHTSKPFVASHSNAKKVCGHPRNLNDDLIQAIDERGGVIGINYSSSFLRDWEEGEEEVSRIEDMVKHVLYIRDLAGIDCIGLGSDFDGIDGELEIASPEDLPLLKKALREAGLKESEIEKIFYQNVLRLYKDIL
;
A
#
# COMPACT_ATOMS: atom_id res chain seq x y z
N MET A 1 19.36 5.90 -5.02
CA MET A 1 20.22 4.93 -5.72
C MET A 1 20.79 3.81 -4.84
N ARG A 2 21.23 4.06 -3.59
CA ARG A 2 21.79 2.98 -2.72
C ARG A 2 20.85 1.77 -2.54
N LEU A 3 19.58 2.00 -2.20
CA LEU A 3 18.60 0.92 -2.00
C LEU A 3 18.31 0.13 -3.28
N LEU A 4 18.37 0.78 -4.44
CA LEU A 4 18.22 0.12 -5.73
C LEU A 4 19.38 -0.84 -6.01
N ASP A 5 20.60 -0.45 -5.68
CA ASP A 5 21.78 -1.31 -5.81
C ASP A 5 21.69 -2.52 -4.87
N VAL A 6 21.26 -2.31 -3.62
CA VAL A 6 20.99 -3.41 -2.67
C VAL A 6 19.96 -4.39 -3.26
N PHE A 7 18.85 -3.88 -3.81
CA PHE A 7 17.83 -4.72 -4.44
C PHE A 7 18.43 -5.58 -5.56
N TYR A 8 19.18 -5.00 -6.50
CA TYR A 8 19.79 -5.77 -7.59
C TYR A 8 20.81 -6.80 -7.10
N ASN A 9 21.64 -6.44 -6.12
CA ASN A 9 22.61 -7.36 -5.55
C ASN A 9 21.94 -8.55 -4.85
N GLU A 10 20.85 -8.32 -4.11
CA GLU A 10 20.10 -9.41 -3.47
C GLU A 10 19.35 -10.27 -4.51
N MET A 11 18.85 -9.70 -5.61
CA MET A 11 18.26 -10.47 -6.70
C MET A 11 19.28 -11.38 -7.39
N GLU A 12 20.50 -10.89 -7.64
CA GLU A 12 21.56 -11.70 -8.24
C GLU A 12 22.03 -12.80 -7.28
N LYS A 13 22.27 -12.45 -6.02
CA LYS A 13 22.75 -13.37 -4.97
C LYS A 13 21.76 -14.50 -4.69
N ASN A 14 20.46 -14.24 -4.79
CA ASN A 14 19.39 -15.19 -4.45
C ASN A 14 18.58 -15.64 -5.69
N LYS A 15 19.16 -15.56 -6.89
CA LYS A 15 18.47 -15.80 -8.17
C LYS A 15 17.87 -17.19 -8.35
N ASP A 16 18.22 -18.17 -7.53
CA ASP A 16 17.61 -19.50 -7.55
C ASP A 16 16.26 -19.53 -6.80
N ARG A 17 15.99 -18.54 -5.93
CA ARG A 17 14.83 -18.50 -5.03
C ARG A 17 13.85 -17.36 -5.35
N ILE A 18 14.36 -16.23 -5.84
CA ILE A 18 13.58 -15.02 -6.11
C ILE A 18 14.04 -14.34 -7.40
N SER A 19 13.12 -13.73 -8.14
CA SER A 19 13.44 -12.93 -9.33
C SER A 19 12.80 -11.56 -9.27
N PHE A 20 13.54 -10.58 -9.79
CA PHE A 20 12.98 -9.29 -10.16
C PHE A 20 11.93 -9.46 -11.26
N VAL A 21 10.73 -8.93 -11.02
CA VAL A 21 9.63 -8.88 -11.99
C VAL A 21 9.25 -7.45 -12.35
N LYS A 22 8.79 -7.27 -13.58
CA LYS A 22 8.37 -6.00 -14.19
C LYS A 22 7.02 -6.09 -14.91
N SER A 23 6.45 -7.30 -15.02
CA SER A 23 5.19 -7.58 -15.69
C SER A 23 4.44 -8.70 -14.99
N TYR A 24 3.12 -8.78 -15.20
CA TYR A 24 2.32 -9.88 -14.66
C TYR A 24 2.77 -11.26 -15.18
N GLN A 25 3.19 -11.34 -16.45
CA GLN A 25 3.64 -12.61 -17.05
C GLN A 25 4.86 -13.20 -16.32
N GLU A 26 5.83 -12.36 -15.94
CA GLU A 26 7.01 -12.82 -15.17
C GLU A 26 6.62 -13.33 -13.77
N ILE A 27 5.58 -12.76 -13.17
CA ILE A 27 5.02 -13.26 -11.90
C ILE A 27 4.41 -14.65 -12.10
N GLU A 28 3.56 -14.82 -13.11
CA GLU A 28 2.96 -16.12 -13.43
C GLU A 28 4.01 -17.19 -13.74
N ASP A 29 5.06 -16.83 -14.49
CA ASP A 29 6.14 -17.75 -14.85
C ASP A 29 6.95 -18.15 -13.60
N ASN A 30 7.25 -17.21 -12.70
CA ASN A 30 7.90 -17.53 -11.43
C ASN A 30 7.04 -18.45 -10.57
N MET A 31 5.73 -18.20 -10.47
CA MET A 31 4.80 -19.06 -9.72
C MET A 31 4.78 -20.49 -10.27
N LYS A 32 4.71 -20.67 -11.60
CA LYS A 32 4.77 -22.01 -12.24
C LYS A 32 6.08 -22.74 -11.97
N ASN A 33 7.17 -21.99 -11.82
CA ASN A 33 8.50 -22.52 -11.56
C ASN A 33 8.84 -22.63 -10.06
N GLY A 34 7.89 -22.36 -9.15
CA GLY A 34 8.13 -22.43 -7.70
C GLY A 34 9.10 -21.37 -7.17
N LYS A 35 9.17 -20.22 -7.83
CA LYS A 35 10.10 -19.11 -7.52
C LYS A 35 9.34 -17.89 -7.00
N MET A 36 9.91 -17.17 -6.04
CA MET A 36 9.34 -15.92 -5.54
C MET A 36 9.51 -14.77 -6.54
N SER A 37 8.62 -13.79 -6.48
CA SER A 37 8.68 -12.58 -7.31
C SER A 37 8.93 -11.35 -6.44
N ALA A 38 9.91 -10.54 -6.83
CA ALA A 38 10.21 -9.26 -6.22
C ALA A 38 9.80 -8.13 -7.18
N LEU A 39 8.75 -7.38 -6.83
CA LEU A 39 8.35 -6.17 -7.54
C LEU A 39 9.07 -4.97 -6.92
N LEU A 40 9.78 -4.19 -7.74
CA LEU A 40 10.47 -3.00 -7.24
C LEU A 40 9.49 -1.82 -7.11
N THR A 41 9.44 -1.23 -5.93
CA THR A 41 8.54 -0.11 -5.58
C THR A 41 9.34 1.11 -5.13
N LEU A 42 8.70 2.28 -5.08
CA LEU A 42 9.23 3.50 -4.49
C LEU A 42 8.24 4.05 -3.46
N GLU A 43 8.67 4.16 -2.21
CA GLU A 43 7.93 4.93 -1.22
C GLU A 43 8.59 6.31 -1.09
N GLU A 44 7.79 7.37 -1.16
CA GLU A 44 8.15 8.80 -1.28
C GLU A 44 8.39 9.28 -2.73
N GLY A 45 7.38 9.91 -3.34
CA GLY A 45 7.45 10.47 -4.69
C GLY A 45 8.40 11.67 -4.86
N GLY A 46 8.75 12.36 -3.77
CA GLY A 46 9.70 13.48 -3.74
C GLY A 46 11.12 13.10 -4.17
N VAL A 47 11.45 11.80 -4.25
CA VAL A 47 12.70 11.34 -4.90
C VAL A 47 12.80 11.76 -6.37
N CYS A 48 11.67 12.08 -7.00
CA CYS A 48 11.61 12.61 -8.36
C CYS A 48 11.79 14.13 -8.43
N MET A 49 11.80 14.85 -7.30
CA MET A 49 12.03 16.31 -7.24
C MET A 49 11.12 17.11 -8.20
N GLY A 50 9.84 16.72 -8.29
CA GLY A 50 8.87 17.30 -9.24
C GLY A 50 9.20 17.11 -10.74
N ASN A 51 10.24 16.34 -11.09
CA ASN A 51 10.70 16.16 -12.46
C ASN A 51 10.19 14.82 -13.03
N ILE A 52 9.19 14.91 -13.89
CA ILE A 52 8.55 13.75 -14.54
C ILE A 52 9.52 12.89 -15.38
N ARG A 53 10.68 13.42 -15.78
CA ARG A 53 11.71 12.64 -16.46
C ARG A 53 12.32 11.59 -15.52
N LEU A 54 12.49 11.92 -14.23
CA LEU A 54 13.01 10.99 -13.24
C LEU A 54 12.04 9.84 -12.98
N LEU A 55 10.72 10.09 -12.97
CA LEU A 55 9.72 9.03 -12.93
C LEU A 55 9.92 8.02 -14.08
N ARG A 56 10.14 8.51 -15.30
CA ARG A 56 10.41 7.65 -16.48
C ARG A 56 11.74 6.90 -16.36
N ASP A 57 12.74 7.50 -15.72
CA ASP A 57 14.02 6.82 -15.48
C ASP A 57 13.87 5.72 -14.43
N PHE A 58 13.12 5.93 -13.35
CA PHE A 58 12.76 4.90 -12.39
C PHE A 58 11.95 3.76 -13.01
N TYR A 59 11.01 4.07 -13.91
CA TYR A 59 10.30 3.06 -14.70
C TYR A 59 11.25 2.17 -15.52
N ARG A 60 12.26 2.78 -16.17
CA ARG A 60 13.28 2.05 -16.96
C ARG A 60 14.19 1.19 -16.10
N LEU A 61 14.50 1.66 -14.89
CA LEU A 61 15.19 0.87 -13.87
C LEU A 61 14.31 -0.32 -13.41
N GLY A 62 12.99 -0.19 -13.52
CA GLY A 62 12.03 -1.28 -13.39
C GLY A 62 11.10 -1.14 -12.20
N VAL A 63 10.99 0.07 -11.64
CA VAL A 63 9.95 0.42 -10.67
C VAL A 63 8.57 0.21 -11.30
N ARG A 64 7.64 -0.37 -10.53
CA ARG A 64 6.27 -0.66 -10.97
C ARG A 64 5.16 -0.19 -10.02
N MET A 65 5.52 0.32 -8.86
CA MET A 65 4.57 0.95 -7.93
C MET A 65 5.26 2.11 -7.21
N MET A 66 4.54 3.19 -6.94
CA MET A 66 5.10 4.33 -6.20
C MET A 66 4.05 5.06 -5.36
N THR A 67 4.39 5.42 -4.12
CA THR A 67 3.58 6.36 -3.31
C THR A 67 3.81 7.79 -3.75
N LEU A 68 2.78 8.63 -3.68
CA LEU A 68 2.89 10.05 -4.04
C LEU A 68 3.60 10.87 -2.94
N THR A 69 3.36 10.53 -1.68
CA THR A 69 3.99 11.12 -0.50
C THR A 69 4.39 10.02 0.48
N TRP A 70 5.28 10.33 1.42
CA TRP A 70 5.39 9.67 2.71
C TRP A 70 4.77 10.58 3.77
N ASN A 71 5.39 10.83 4.92
CA ASN A 71 4.85 11.63 6.02
C ASN A 71 5.35 13.09 6.01
N PHE A 72 5.54 13.68 4.83
CA PHE A 72 5.82 15.11 4.65
C PHE A 72 5.32 15.61 3.29
N PRO A 73 4.98 16.91 3.16
CA PRO A 73 4.65 17.50 1.85
C PRO A 73 5.86 17.47 0.92
N ASN A 74 5.61 17.25 -0.37
CA ASN A 74 6.61 17.30 -1.42
C ASN A 74 6.06 18.03 -2.66
N GLU A 75 6.73 17.96 -3.80
CA GLU A 75 6.28 18.63 -5.02
C GLU A 75 4.97 18.07 -5.60
N LEU A 76 4.53 16.88 -5.18
CA LEU A 76 3.38 16.17 -5.73
C LEU A 76 2.10 16.39 -4.91
N GLY A 77 2.19 16.53 -3.59
CA GLY A 77 1.01 16.69 -2.74
C GLY A 77 1.32 16.71 -1.25
N PHE A 78 0.29 16.43 -0.46
CA PHE A 78 0.32 16.54 1.00
C PHE A 78 -0.03 15.21 1.68
N PRO A 79 0.69 14.85 2.77
CA PRO A 79 0.44 13.62 3.50
C PRO A 79 -0.75 13.77 4.44
N ALA A 80 -1.35 12.67 4.87
CA ALA A 80 -2.40 12.68 5.89
C ALA A 80 -1.92 13.29 7.22
N LYS A 81 -0.66 13.02 7.61
CA LYS A 81 -0.03 13.54 8.82
C LYS A 81 1.47 13.70 8.62
N VAL A 82 2.01 14.80 9.14
CA VAL A 82 3.46 15.04 9.16
C VAL A 82 4.09 14.47 10.43
N THR A 83 5.12 13.63 10.30
CA THR A 83 5.80 13.00 11.44
C THR A 83 7.13 13.66 11.81
N GLU A 84 7.70 14.46 10.91
CA GLU A 84 9.05 15.02 11.05
C GLU A 84 9.15 16.50 10.63
N GLY A 85 10.25 17.14 11.01
CA GLY A 85 10.55 18.53 10.63
C GLY A 85 9.65 19.57 11.31
N ASN A 86 9.66 20.79 10.75
CA ASN A 86 9.01 21.96 11.35
C ASN A 86 7.47 21.88 11.35
N LEU A 87 6.89 21.02 10.52
CA LEU A 87 5.45 20.80 10.43
C LEU A 87 5.00 19.57 11.20
N LYS A 88 5.87 18.94 12.01
CA LYS A 88 5.53 17.73 12.78
C LYS A 88 4.22 17.91 13.56
N GLY A 89 3.31 16.95 13.40
CA GLY A 89 1.98 16.96 14.02
C GLY A 89 0.90 17.64 13.17
N THR A 90 1.26 18.31 12.08
CA THR A 90 0.29 18.91 11.15
C THR A 90 -0.52 17.82 10.45
N LEU A 91 -1.83 18.03 10.38
CA LEU A 91 -2.77 17.26 9.58
C LEU A 91 -3.16 18.10 8.35
N PHE A 92 -3.23 17.48 7.19
CA PHE A 92 -3.71 18.11 5.96
C PHE A 92 -5.07 17.51 5.58
N ASP A 93 -6.10 17.87 6.33
CA ASP A 93 -7.47 17.31 6.23
C ASP A 93 -8.45 18.20 5.44
N GLY A 94 -8.04 19.40 5.05
CA GLY A 94 -8.80 20.30 4.17
C GLY A 94 -8.76 19.89 2.69
N ASP A 95 -9.84 20.17 1.96
CA ASP A 95 -9.96 19.90 0.51
C ASP A 95 -8.98 20.74 -0.34
N GLU A 96 -8.44 21.83 0.21
CA GLU A 96 -7.42 22.65 -0.46
C GLU A 96 -6.04 21.97 -0.56
N TYR A 97 -5.83 20.87 0.17
CA TYR A 97 -4.55 20.15 0.24
C TYR A 97 -4.50 18.92 -0.68
N GLY A 98 -5.12 19.00 -1.85
CA GLY A 98 -5.04 17.96 -2.87
C GLY A 98 -3.66 17.81 -3.52
N LEU A 99 -3.60 17.07 -4.62
CA LEU A 99 -2.43 17.00 -5.48
C LEU A 99 -2.11 18.37 -6.07
N THR A 100 -0.83 18.67 -6.20
CA THR A 100 -0.39 19.85 -6.95
C THR A 100 -0.61 19.63 -8.45
N GLU A 101 -0.51 20.68 -9.28
CA GLU A 101 -0.51 20.52 -10.75
C GLU A 101 0.57 19.53 -11.22
N THR A 102 1.72 19.53 -10.54
CA THR A 102 2.80 18.55 -10.77
C THR A 102 2.37 17.14 -10.38
N GLY A 103 1.73 16.96 -9.23
CA GLY A 103 1.17 15.68 -8.78
C GLY A 103 0.16 15.10 -9.77
N ILE A 104 -0.76 15.93 -10.27
CA ILE A 104 -1.74 15.55 -11.30
C ILE A 104 -1.05 15.08 -12.58
N ALA A 105 0.01 15.78 -13.01
CA ALA A 105 0.79 15.35 -14.17
C ALA A 105 1.51 14.01 -13.94
N PHE A 106 1.97 13.76 -12.71
CA PHE A 106 2.62 12.51 -12.32
C PHE A 106 1.65 11.33 -12.34
N VAL A 107 0.48 11.42 -11.71
CA VAL A 107 -0.48 10.30 -11.67
C VAL A 107 -0.96 9.90 -13.08
N LYS A 108 -1.14 10.88 -13.97
CA LYS A 108 -1.46 10.63 -15.39
C LYS A 108 -0.34 9.90 -16.12
N GLU A 109 0.92 10.25 -15.85
CA GLU A 109 2.06 9.59 -16.45
C GLU A 109 2.31 8.19 -15.85
N MET A 110 2.07 8.00 -14.55
CA MET A 110 2.11 6.69 -13.90
C MET A 110 1.10 5.75 -14.54
N GLU A 111 -0.15 6.17 -14.70
CA GLU A 111 -1.20 5.41 -15.39
C GLU A 111 -0.81 5.06 -16.83
N ARG A 112 -0.24 6.03 -17.57
CA ARG A 112 0.23 5.84 -18.95
C ARG A 112 1.38 4.84 -19.05
N LEU A 113 2.30 4.84 -18.09
CA LEU A 113 3.45 3.94 -18.04
C LEU A 113 3.10 2.54 -17.54
N GLY A 114 2.01 2.40 -16.77
CA GLY A 114 1.75 1.17 -16.01
C GLY A 114 2.55 1.12 -14.70
N ILE A 115 2.80 2.27 -14.08
CA ILE A 115 3.22 2.33 -12.67
C ILE A 115 1.95 2.39 -11.83
N ILE A 116 1.82 1.44 -10.90
CA ILE A 116 0.72 1.40 -9.94
C ILE A 116 0.83 2.62 -9.02
N ILE A 117 -0.24 3.39 -8.95
CA ILE A 117 -0.36 4.51 -8.01
C ILE A 117 -0.65 3.91 -6.63
N ASP A 118 0.16 4.26 -5.65
CA ASP A 118 -0.08 3.95 -4.25
C ASP A 118 -0.44 5.22 -3.49
N VAL A 119 -1.60 5.20 -2.84
CA VAL A 119 -2.12 6.35 -2.09
C VAL A 119 -1.89 6.23 -0.59
N SER A 120 -1.23 5.17 -0.13
CA SER A 120 -0.80 5.12 1.28
C SER A 120 0.05 6.35 1.60
N HIS A 121 -0.17 6.92 2.79
CA HIS A 121 0.32 8.21 3.29
C HIS A 121 -0.34 9.48 2.75
N LEU A 122 -0.94 9.45 1.57
CA LEU A 122 -1.61 10.60 0.99
C LEU A 122 -2.82 10.99 1.84
N ASN A 123 -3.17 12.27 1.88
CA ASN A 123 -4.39 12.71 2.52
C ASN A 123 -5.65 12.40 1.69
N ASP A 124 -6.82 12.58 2.31
CA ASP A 124 -8.11 12.27 1.70
C ASP A 124 -8.37 13.09 0.42
N ALA A 125 -7.98 14.36 0.39
CA ALA A 125 -8.13 15.23 -0.77
C ALA A 125 -7.28 14.74 -1.97
N GLY A 126 -6.01 14.38 -1.74
CA GLY A 126 -5.15 13.82 -2.78
C GLY A 126 -5.67 12.49 -3.32
N ILE A 127 -6.27 11.64 -2.47
CA ILE A 127 -6.90 10.38 -2.93
C ILE A 127 -8.07 10.69 -3.87
N ARG A 128 -8.89 11.70 -3.56
CA ARG A 128 -9.98 12.15 -4.44
C ARG A 128 -9.45 12.65 -5.78
N ASP A 129 -8.32 13.37 -5.79
CA ASP A 129 -7.70 13.82 -7.04
C ASP A 129 -7.17 12.65 -7.89
N VAL A 130 -6.64 11.59 -7.27
CA VAL A 130 -6.28 10.36 -8.00
C VAL A 130 -7.52 9.77 -8.67
N LEU A 131 -8.65 9.66 -7.96
CA LEU A 131 -9.91 9.17 -8.51
C LEU A 131 -10.43 10.04 -9.67
N GLU A 132 -10.30 11.36 -9.56
CA GLU A 132 -10.75 12.31 -10.59
C GLU A 132 -9.89 12.27 -11.86
N HIS A 133 -8.57 12.13 -11.71
CA HIS A 133 -7.63 12.34 -12.81
C HIS A 133 -7.09 11.06 -13.46
N THR A 134 -7.51 9.90 -12.97
CA THR A 134 -7.10 8.59 -13.49
C THR A 134 -8.30 7.68 -13.73
N SER A 135 -8.08 6.62 -14.51
CA SER A 135 -9.11 5.67 -14.93
C SER A 135 -8.88 4.24 -14.40
N LYS A 136 -7.62 3.82 -14.24
CA LYS A 136 -7.21 2.48 -13.85
C LYS A 136 -7.31 2.22 -12.34
N PRO A 137 -7.31 0.93 -11.92
CA PRO A 137 -7.13 0.56 -10.53
C PRO A 137 -5.85 1.17 -9.92
N PHE A 138 -5.90 1.43 -8.62
CA PHE A 138 -4.76 1.87 -7.81
C PHE A 138 -4.84 1.19 -6.44
N VAL A 139 -3.81 1.38 -5.62
CA VAL A 139 -3.74 0.73 -4.30
C VAL A 139 -3.63 1.75 -3.17
N ALA A 140 -4.08 1.34 -1.99
CA ALA A 140 -3.48 1.77 -0.74
C ALA A 140 -2.69 0.58 -0.22
N SER A 141 -1.39 0.49 -0.52
CA SER A 141 -0.63 -0.74 -0.28
C SER A 141 -0.49 -1.14 1.19
N HIS A 142 -0.62 -0.19 2.13
CA HIS A 142 -0.53 -0.40 3.58
C HIS A 142 -1.35 0.65 4.34
N SER A 143 -2.68 0.47 4.41
CA SER A 143 -3.63 1.36 5.11
C SER A 143 -4.82 0.57 5.68
N ASN A 144 -5.44 1.09 6.75
CA ASN A 144 -6.59 0.44 7.39
C ASN A 144 -7.87 1.32 7.33
N ALA A 145 -8.92 0.91 8.05
CA ALA A 145 -10.21 1.61 8.08
C ALA A 145 -10.34 2.57 9.26
N LYS A 146 -10.64 3.84 8.99
CA LYS A 146 -10.66 4.91 10.01
C LYS A 146 -11.78 4.75 11.03
N LYS A 147 -12.87 4.08 10.65
CA LYS A 147 -13.99 3.79 11.55
C LYS A 147 -13.62 2.81 12.67
N VAL A 148 -12.64 1.93 12.43
CA VAL A 148 -12.15 0.96 13.40
C VAL A 148 -11.04 1.56 14.28
N CYS A 149 -10.18 2.40 13.71
CA CYS A 149 -9.15 3.17 14.41
C CYS A 149 -9.07 4.58 13.82
N GLY A 150 -9.32 5.60 14.65
CA GLY A 150 -9.45 7.01 14.25
C GLY A 150 -8.15 7.70 13.80
N HIS A 151 -7.16 6.94 13.34
CA HIS A 151 -5.87 7.46 12.92
C HIS A 151 -5.93 8.11 11.52
N PRO A 152 -5.28 9.28 11.27
CA PRO A 152 -5.31 9.95 9.97
C PRO A 152 -4.76 9.14 8.79
N ARG A 153 -3.89 8.16 9.03
CA ARG A 153 -3.38 7.25 7.99
C ARG A 153 -4.41 6.24 7.49
N ASN A 154 -5.54 6.08 8.20
CA ASN A 154 -6.60 5.17 7.83
C ASN A 154 -7.63 5.86 6.94
N LEU A 155 -8.23 5.07 6.05
CA LEU A 155 -9.16 5.52 5.02
C LEU A 155 -10.57 5.72 5.59
N ASN A 156 -11.24 6.80 5.17
CA ASN A 156 -12.67 6.98 5.40
C ASN A 156 -13.49 6.00 4.54
N ASP A 157 -14.73 5.74 4.97
CA ASP A 157 -15.62 4.78 4.33
C ASP A 157 -15.87 5.07 2.84
N ASP A 158 -16.03 6.34 2.47
CA ASP A 158 -16.26 6.78 1.10
C ASP A 158 -15.04 6.49 0.20
N LEU A 159 -13.83 6.67 0.72
CA LEU A 159 -12.60 6.33 -0.01
C LEU A 159 -12.39 4.82 -0.14
N ILE A 160 -12.74 4.05 0.89
CA ILE A 160 -12.71 2.57 0.83
C ILE A 160 -13.63 2.07 -0.28
N GLN A 161 -14.87 2.58 -0.32
CA GLN A 161 -15.84 2.23 -1.36
C GLN A 161 -15.37 2.67 -2.74
N ALA A 162 -14.83 3.89 -2.88
CA ALA A 162 -14.32 4.38 -4.15
C ALA A 162 -13.12 3.56 -4.67
N ILE A 163 -12.25 3.06 -3.77
CA ILE A 163 -11.15 2.16 -4.14
C ILE A 163 -11.69 0.82 -4.64
N ASP A 164 -12.68 0.23 -3.97
CA ASP A 164 -13.33 -1.00 -4.43
C ASP A 164 -14.02 -0.82 -5.79
N GLU A 165 -14.82 0.23 -5.96
CA GLU A 165 -15.51 0.55 -7.21
C GLU A 165 -14.52 0.75 -8.38
N ARG A 166 -13.32 1.26 -8.08
CA ARG A 166 -12.22 1.41 -9.05
C ARG A 166 -11.51 0.09 -9.39
N GLY A 167 -11.79 -0.98 -8.66
CA GLY A 167 -11.11 -2.28 -8.75
C GLY A 167 -9.77 -2.34 -8.02
N GLY A 168 -9.52 -1.36 -7.14
CA GLY A 168 -8.29 -1.21 -6.37
C GLY A 168 -8.13 -2.23 -5.25
N VAL A 169 -7.02 -2.11 -4.50
CA VAL A 169 -6.71 -2.98 -3.35
C VAL A 169 -6.17 -2.16 -2.18
N ILE A 170 -6.65 -2.48 -0.97
CA ILE A 170 -6.25 -1.93 0.32
C ILE A 170 -5.50 -3.03 1.06
N GLY A 171 -4.19 -2.86 1.23
CA GLY A 171 -3.37 -3.76 2.02
C GLY A 171 -3.51 -3.44 3.50
N ILE A 172 -3.99 -4.41 4.29
CA ILE A 172 -4.11 -4.24 5.76
C ILE A 172 -2.73 -4.05 6.37
N ASN A 173 -2.52 -2.90 7.02
CA ASN A 173 -1.29 -2.50 7.70
C ASN A 173 -1.25 -3.04 9.13
N TYR A 174 -0.08 -3.55 9.54
CA TYR A 174 0.11 -4.21 10.83
C TYR A 174 0.62 -3.26 11.92
N SER A 175 0.83 -1.97 11.67
CA SER A 175 1.23 -1.00 12.69
C SER A 175 0.19 -0.91 13.81
N SER A 176 0.61 -1.12 15.06
CA SER A 176 -0.26 -1.02 16.26
C SER A 176 -1.02 0.30 16.31
N SER A 177 -0.37 1.41 15.93
CA SER A 177 -0.93 2.75 15.96
C SER A 177 -2.05 2.97 14.93
N PHE A 178 -2.21 2.06 13.95
CA PHE A 178 -3.23 2.14 12.90
C PHE A 178 -4.32 1.07 13.06
N LEU A 179 -4.18 0.16 14.03
CA LEU A 179 -5.05 -0.99 14.23
C LEU A 179 -6.18 -0.72 15.25
N ARG A 180 -5.93 0.14 16.24
CA ARG A 180 -6.93 0.52 17.25
C ARG A 180 -6.56 1.85 17.90
N ASP A 181 -7.56 2.49 18.51
CA ASP A 181 -7.33 3.65 19.37
C ASP A 181 -6.87 3.18 20.75
N TRP A 182 -5.73 3.69 21.21
CA TRP A 182 -5.09 3.29 22.46
C TRP A 182 -5.45 4.26 23.60
N GLU A 183 -5.67 3.72 24.80
CA GLU A 183 -5.87 4.53 26.01
C GLU A 183 -4.55 4.84 26.72
N GLU A 184 -4.50 5.94 27.48
CA GLU A 184 -3.30 6.32 28.23
C GLU A 184 -2.89 5.22 29.22
N GLY A 185 -1.65 4.73 29.07
CA GLY A 185 -1.10 3.67 29.92
C GLY A 185 -1.29 2.25 29.40
N GLU A 186 -1.96 2.06 28.25
CA GLU A 186 -1.94 0.77 27.55
C GLU A 186 -0.58 0.50 26.89
N GLU A 187 -0.21 -0.77 26.83
CA GLU A 187 0.94 -1.23 26.05
C GLU A 187 0.53 -1.45 24.59
N GLU A 188 1.13 -0.68 23.67
CA GLU A 188 0.88 -0.81 22.23
C GLU A 188 1.44 -2.13 21.69
N VAL A 189 0.53 -2.99 21.21
CA VAL A 189 0.83 -4.30 20.62
C VAL A 189 0.08 -4.41 19.30
N SER A 190 0.75 -4.82 18.23
CA SER A 190 0.11 -5.19 16.97
C SER A 190 -0.50 -6.58 17.09
N ARG A 191 -1.83 -6.64 17.23
CA ARG A 191 -2.57 -7.88 17.43
C ARG A 191 -3.26 -8.35 16.16
N ILE A 192 -3.24 -9.66 15.95
CA ILE A 192 -3.96 -10.32 14.85
C ILE A 192 -5.46 -10.05 14.93
N GLU A 193 -6.02 -10.00 16.16
CA GLU A 193 -7.45 -9.72 16.34
C GLU A 193 -7.85 -8.35 15.78
N ASP A 194 -6.99 -7.34 15.89
CA ASP A 194 -7.28 -5.99 15.39
C ASP A 194 -7.14 -5.93 13.87
N MET A 195 -6.17 -6.66 13.29
CA MET A 195 -6.09 -6.85 11.83
C MET A 195 -7.37 -7.49 11.28
N VAL A 196 -7.88 -8.53 11.95
CA VAL A 196 -9.13 -9.20 11.56
C VAL A 196 -10.33 -8.26 11.66
N LYS A 197 -10.41 -7.39 12.67
CA LYS A 197 -11.47 -6.38 12.79
C LYS A 197 -11.50 -5.45 11.56
N HIS A 198 -10.33 -5.00 11.09
CA HIS A 198 -10.25 -4.19 9.88
C HIS A 198 -10.67 -4.96 8.62
N VAL A 199 -10.23 -6.22 8.46
CA VAL A 199 -10.65 -7.07 7.32
C VAL A 199 -12.17 -7.23 7.29
N LEU A 200 -12.78 -7.61 8.43
CA LEU A 200 -14.22 -7.81 8.51
C LEU A 200 -14.98 -6.52 8.22
N TYR A 201 -14.52 -5.40 8.76
CA TYR A 201 -15.14 -4.10 8.55
C TYR A 201 -15.13 -3.69 7.07
N ILE A 202 -13.96 -3.76 6.41
CA ILE A 202 -13.84 -3.40 4.98
C ILE A 202 -14.65 -4.37 4.12
N ARG A 203 -14.64 -5.67 4.44
CA ARG A 203 -15.43 -6.68 3.72
C ARG A 203 -16.91 -6.37 3.79
N ASP A 204 -17.42 -5.99 4.96
CA ASP A 204 -18.84 -5.69 5.15
C ASP A 204 -19.25 -4.35 4.52
N LEU A 205 -18.31 -3.40 4.38
CA LEU A 205 -18.54 -2.07 3.80
C LEU A 205 -18.47 -2.04 2.26
N ALA A 206 -17.43 -2.66 1.68
CA ALA A 206 -17.10 -2.54 0.24
C ALA A 206 -16.97 -3.90 -0.45
N GLY A 207 -16.69 -4.97 0.30
CA GLY A 207 -16.57 -6.32 -0.25
C GLY A 207 -15.17 -6.90 -0.08
N ILE A 208 -15.02 -8.18 -0.41
CA ILE A 208 -13.76 -8.91 -0.22
C ILE A 208 -12.72 -8.61 -1.31
N ASP A 209 -13.16 -8.10 -2.46
CA ASP A 209 -12.33 -7.99 -3.67
C ASP A 209 -11.34 -6.82 -3.65
N CYS A 210 -11.50 -5.88 -2.71
CA CYS A 210 -10.59 -4.76 -2.49
C CYS A 210 -9.60 -4.97 -1.35
N ILE A 211 -9.51 -6.14 -0.73
CA ILE A 211 -8.67 -6.37 0.45
C ILE A 211 -7.39 -7.13 0.06
N GLY A 212 -6.24 -6.69 0.56
CA GLY A 212 -4.95 -7.35 0.42
C GLY A 212 -4.17 -7.38 1.73
N LEU A 213 -2.94 -7.88 1.69
CA LEU A 213 -1.99 -7.80 2.80
C LEU A 213 -0.99 -6.67 2.53
N GLY A 214 -0.75 -5.82 3.54
CA GLY A 214 0.11 -4.65 3.46
C GLY A 214 0.94 -4.50 4.72
N SER A 215 1.73 -5.52 5.06
CA SER A 215 2.26 -5.73 6.41
C SER A 215 3.11 -4.58 6.97
N ASP A 216 3.78 -3.83 6.10
CA ASP A 216 4.79 -2.84 6.51
C ASP A 216 5.97 -3.50 7.26
N PHE A 217 6.29 -4.75 6.90
CA PHE A 217 7.44 -5.46 7.47
C PHE A 217 8.74 -4.67 7.28
N ASP A 218 9.57 -4.65 8.33
CA ASP A 218 10.77 -3.83 8.44
C ASP A 218 10.54 -2.30 8.39
N GLY A 219 9.28 -1.84 8.34
CA GLY A 219 8.86 -0.43 8.35
C GLY A 219 8.12 0.02 9.61
N ILE A 220 7.69 -0.93 10.45
CA ILE A 220 7.02 -0.70 11.74
C ILE A 220 7.84 -1.26 12.90
N ASP A 221 7.72 -0.63 14.07
CA ASP A 221 8.38 -1.02 15.31
C ASP A 221 7.35 -1.50 16.36
N GLY A 222 7.82 -2.09 17.45
CA GLY A 222 7.01 -2.45 18.63
C GLY A 222 6.85 -3.95 18.85
N GLU A 223 5.90 -4.32 19.71
CA GLU A 223 5.54 -5.72 19.94
C GLU A 223 4.54 -6.17 18.87
N LEU A 224 4.88 -7.24 18.14
CA LEU A 224 4.12 -7.71 16.99
C LEU A 224 3.77 -9.20 17.15
N GLU A 225 2.48 -9.55 17.07
CA GLU A 225 2.06 -10.96 17.00
C GLU A 225 2.40 -11.61 15.64
N ILE A 226 2.56 -10.78 14.60
CA ILE A 226 3.09 -11.16 13.28
C ILE A 226 4.36 -10.34 13.06
N ALA A 227 5.50 -10.90 13.45
CA ALA A 227 6.78 -10.23 13.36
C ALA A 227 7.49 -10.49 12.02
N SER A 228 7.09 -11.54 11.31
CA SER A 228 7.71 -11.95 10.05
C SER A 228 6.73 -12.62 9.09
N PRO A 229 7.10 -12.81 7.81
CA PRO A 229 6.30 -13.60 6.87
C PRO A 229 6.02 -15.05 7.33
N GLU A 230 6.84 -15.61 8.23
CA GLU A 230 6.65 -16.96 8.76
C GLU A 230 5.40 -17.08 9.64
N ASP A 231 4.93 -15.95 10.19
CA ASP A 231 3.78 -15.87 11.09
C ASP A 231 2.44 -15.70 10.35
N LEU A 232 2.45 -15.48 9.04
CA LEU A 232 1.23 -15.34 8.22
C LEU A 232 0.22 -16.50 8.35
N PRO A 233 0.62 -17.77 8.60
CA PRO A 233 -0.34 -18.83 8.92
C PRO A 233 -1.21 -18.55 10.16
N LEU A 234 -0.73 -17.73 11.11
CA LEU A 234 -1.52 -17.30 12.27
C LEU A 234 -2.67 -16.38 11.84
N LEU A 235 -2.42 -15.40 10.96
CA LEU A 235 -3.46 -14.55 10.39
C LEU A 235 -4.49 -15.37 9.61
N LYS A 236 -4.02 -16.31 8.76
CA LYS A 236 -4.90 -17.23 8.02
C LYS A 236 -5.81 -18.00 8.97
N LYS A 237 -5.26 -18.53 10.07
CA LYS A 237 -6.04 -19.25 11.09
C LYS A 237 -7.10 -18.33 11.72
N ALA A 238 -6.71 -17.12 12.13
CA ALA A 238 -7.62 -16.16 12.76
C ALA A 238 -8.75 -15.71 11.83
N LEU A 239 -8.47 -15.45 10.55
CA LEU A 239 -9.49 -15.11 9.54
C LEU A 239 -10.50 -16.26 9.35
N ARG A 240 -10.03 -17.50 9.35
CA ARG A 240 -10.91 -18.68 9.27
C ARG A 240 -11.78 -18.83 10.53
N GLU A 241 -11.21 -18.60 11.72
CA GLU A 241 -11.94 -18.62 12.99
C GLU A 241 -12.96 -17.48 13.08
N ALA A 242 -12.69 -16.35 12.41
CA ALA A 242 -13.63 -15.24 12.22
C ALA A 242 -14.69 -15.50 11.12
N GLY A 243 -14.72 -16.69 10.53
CA GLY A 243 -15.78 -17.14 9.62
C GLY A 243 -15.54 -16.87 8.14
N LEU A 244 -14.36 -16.40 7.72
CA LEU A 244 -14.03 -16.29 6.30
C LEU A 244 -13.84 -17.67 5.68
N LYS A 245 -14.35 -17.84 4.46
CA LYS A 245 -14.13 -19.04 3.65
C LYS A 245 -12.71 -19.05 3.12
N GLU A 246 -12.18 -20.24 2.83
CA GLU A 246 -10.85 -20.38 2.22
C GLU A 246 -10.71 -19.56 0.93
N SER A 247 -11.75 -19.51 0.09
CA SER A 247 -11.77 -18.71 -1.13
C SER A 247 -11.68 -17.19 -0.89
N GLU A 248 -12.18 -16.70 0.24
CA GLU A 248 -12.07 -15.28 0.62
C GLU A 248 -10.67 -14.98 1.17
N ILE A 249 -10.09 -15.92 1.92
CA ILE A 249 -8.74 -15.80 2.44
C ILE A 249 -7.71 -15.80 1.29
N GLU A 250 -7.88 -16.66 0.29
CA GLU A 250 -7.01 -16.65 -0.90
C GLU A 250 -7.08 -15.33 -1.67
N LYS A 251 -8.26 -14.71 -1.74
CA LYS A 251 -8.44 -13.37 -2.31
C LYS A 251 -7.59 -12.33 -1.60
N ILE A 252 -7.69 -12.27 -0.26
CA ILE A 252 -6.89 -11.37 0.58
C ILE A 252 -5.39 -11.64 0.41
N PHE A 253 -4.99 -12.91 0.44
CA PHE A 253 -3.57 -13.27 0.48
C PHE A 253 -2.85 -13.01 -0.83
N TYR A 254 -3.53 -13.17 -1.98
CA TYR A 254 -2.86 -12.98 -3.26
C TYR A 254 -3.78 -12.69 -4.45
N GLN A 255 -4.99 -13.24 -4.54
CA GLN A 255 -5.74 -13.18 -5.81
C GLN A 255 -6.19 -11.75 -6.16
N ASN A 256 -6.53 -10.91 -5.18
CA ASN A 256 -6.91 -9.53 -5.42
C ASN A 256 -5.73 -8.70 -5.96
N VAL A 257 -4.56 -8.87 -5.36
CA VAL A 257 -3.33 -8.19 -5.81
C VAL A 257 -2.92 -8.70 -7.20
N LEU A 258 -2.98 -10.01 -7.46
CA LEU A 258 -2.67 -10.57 -8.78
C LEU A 258 -3.64 -10.09 -9.86
N ARG A 259 -4.93 -9.92 -9.54
CA ARG A 259 -5.91 -9.31 -10.45
C ARG A 259 -5.48 -7.90 -10.84
N LEU A 260 -5.19 -7.06 -9.85
CA LEU A 260 -4.77 -5.68 -10.09
C LEU A 260 -3.46 -5.60 -10.89
N TYR A 261 -2.48 -6.46 -10.58
CA TYR A 261 -1.23 -6.54 -11.32
C TYR A 261 -1.47 -6.95 -12.77
N LYS A 262 -2.38 -7.89 -13.04
CA LYS A 262 -2.74 -8.29 -14.40
C LYS A 262 -3.34 -7.14 -15.22
N ASP A 263 -4.12 -6.27 -14.58
CA ASP A 263 -4.79 -5.16 -15.26
C ASP A 263 -3.83 -3.99 -15.57
N ILE A 264 -2.73 -3.87 -14.82
CA ILE A 264 -1.81 -2.71 -14.90
C ILE A 264 -0.44 -3.06 -15.51
N LEU A 265 0.13 -4.23 -15.18
CA LEU A 265 1.52 -4.63 -15.47
C LEU A 265 1.65 -5.63 -16.63
#